data_AF-A0A9Q0S7S1-F1
#
_entry.id   AF-A0A9Q0S7S1-F1
#
_cell.length_a   1.000
_cell.length_b   1.000
_cell.length_c   1.000
_cell.angle_alpha   90.00
_cell.angle_beta   90.00
_cell.angle_gamma   90.00
#
_symmetry.space_group_name_H-M   'P 1'
#
loop_
_entity.id
_entity.type
_entity.pdbx_description
1 polymer ?
#
loop_
_entity_poly.entity_id
_entity_poly.type
_entity_poly.pdbx_seq_one_letter_code
_entity_poly.pdbx_strand_id
1 'polypeptide(L)'
;PLLSERPELPLPSWYPVDWKHIRRNFWIVYAHEVIGAIIMTSVSVGIDGYVYYLMGMVSSQLKILGNRLEKLGSEEVLGGNLVEKTETNHLNRNKLKLCIKEHQDIL
;
A
#
# COMPACT_ATOMS: atom_id res chain seq x y z
N PRO A 1 -21.85 30.86 -6.47
CA PRO A 1 -23.26 30.49 -6.27
C PRO A 1 -24.21 31.56 -6.86
N LEU A 2 -24.62 31.33 -8.10
CA LEU A 2 -25.83 31.79 -8.80
C LEU A 2 -25.62 31.34 -10.25
N LEU A 3 -26.63 30.74 -10.89
CA LEU A 3 -26.47 30.13 -12.20
C LEU A 3 -26.00 31.17 -13.22
N SER A 4 -24.92 30.88 -13.96
CA SER A 4 -24.73 31.52 -15.26
C SER A 4 -25.94 31.14 -16.12
N GLU A 5 -26.59 32.14 -16.74
CA GLU A 5 -27.77 31.92 -17.59
C GLU A 5 -27.47 31.13 -18.88
N ARG A 6 -26.21 30.73 -19.07
CA ARG A 6 -25.73 29.98 -20.23
C ARG A 6 -25.07 28.68 -19.77
N PRO A 7 -25.26 27.56 -20.49
CA PRO A 7 -24.52 26.33 -20.23
C PRO A 7 -23.02 26.57 -20.45
N GLU A 8 -22.26 26.57 -19.37
CA GLU A 8 -20.79 26.66 -19.37
C GLU A 8 -20.20 25.27 -19.12
N LEU A 9 -19.10 24.95 -19.81
CA LEU A 9 -18.39 23.69 -19.60
C LEU A 9 -17.59 23.76 -18.28
N PRO A 10 -17.49 22.67 -17.52
CA PRO A 10 -16.67 22.62 -16.30
C PRO A 10 -15.18 22.83 -16.54
N LEU A 11 -14.66 22.65 -17.78
CA LEU A 11 -13.28 22.96 -18.14
C LEU A 11 -13.21 23.97 -19.30
N PRO A 12 -12.34 25.00 -19.23
CA PRO A 12 -12.13 25.94 -20.33
C PRO A 12 -11.23 25.32 -21.39
N SER A 13 -11.80 24.49 -22.28
CA SER A 13 -11.10 23.85 -23.38
C SER A 13 -11.65 24.25 -24.76
N TRP A 14 -10.81 24.20 -25.79
CA TRP A 14 -11.20 24.45 -27.17
C TRP A 14 -11.71 23.16 -27.81
N TYR A 15 -12.92 23.21 -28.37
CA TYR A 15 -13.56 22.09 -29.05
C TYR A 15 -13.88 22.49 -30.50
N PRO A 16 -13.62 21.61 -31.50
CA PRO A 16 -13.92 21.86 -32.91
C PRO A 16 -15.42 21.76 -33.25
N VAL A 17 -16.30 21.84 -32.25
CA VAL A 17 -17.75 21.59 -32.35
C VAL A 17 -18.50 22.71 -31.65
N ASP A 18 -19.54 23.27 -32.28
CA ASP A 18 -20.38 24.35 -31.76
C ASP A 18 -21.28 23.92 -30.57
N TRP A 19 -20.66 23.68 -29.42
CA TRP A 19 -21.34 23.35 -28.16
C TRP A 19 -22.20 24.52 -27.63
N LYS A 20 -21.85 25.77 -27.97
CA LYS A 20 -22.58 26.99 -27.56
C LYS A 20 -23.97 27.12 -28.18
N HIS A 21 -24.17 26.58 -29.38
CA HIS A 21 -25.40 26.72 -30.14
C HIS A 21 -26.22 25.43 -30.19
N ILE A 22 -25.56 24.26 -30.13
CA ILE A 22 -26.22 22.96 -30.27
C ILE A 22 -26.28 22.25 -28.90
N ARG A 23 -27.46 22.27 -28.26
CA ARG A 23 -27.70 21.67 -26.92
C ARG A 23 -27.27 20.19 -26.82
N ARG A 24 -27.40 19.41 -27.89
CA ARG A 24 -26.92 18.01 -27.94
C ARG A 24 -25.40 17.91 -27.82
N ASN A 25 -24.67 18.81 -28.47
CA ASN A 25 -23.21 18.79 -28.49
C ASN A 25 -22.64 19.21 -27.14
N PHE A 26 -23.28 20.17 -26.46
CA PHE A 26 -22.98 20.50 -25.06
C PHE A 26 -23.01 19.27 -24.16
N TRP A 27 -24.08 18.47 -24.18
CA TRP A 27 -24.18 17.26 -23.35
C TRP A 27 -23.14 16.19 -23.69
N ILE A 28 -22.77 16.03 -24.96
CA ILE A 28 -21.72 15.09 -25.39
C ILE A 28 -20.35 15.51 -24.83
N VAL A 29 -20.00 16.80 -24.96
CA VAL A 29 -18.72 17.30 -24.46
C VAL A 29 -18.67 17.29 -22.92
N TYR A 30 -19.76 17.69 -22.26
CA TYR A 30 -19.88 17.60 -20.80
C TYR A 30 -19.71 16.16 -20.29
N ALA A 31 -20.37 15.19 -20.93
CA ALA A 31 -20.21 13.78 -20.57
C ALA A 31 -18.78 13.29 -20.80
N HIS A 32 -18.14 13.70 -21.89
CA HIS A 32 -16.73 13.39 -22.17
C HIS A 32 -15.78 13.97 -21.11
N GLU A 33 -15.95 15.23 -20.71
CA GLU A 33 -15.16 15.86 -19.64
C GLU A 33 -15.33 15.14 -18.31
N VAL A 34 -16.56 14.80 -17.93
CA VAL A 34 -16.86 14.06 -16.68
C VAL A 34 -16.25 12.66 -16.71
N ILE A 35 -16.40 11.91 -17.80
CA ILE A 35 -15.80 10.57 -17.94
C ILE A 35 -14.27 10.66 -17.92
N GLY A 36 -13.68 11.63 -18.62
CA GLY A 36 -12.23 11.86 -18.62
C GLY A 36 -11.70 12.18 -17.22
N ALA A 37 -12.39 13.03 -16.46
CA ALA A 37 -12.03 13.37 -15.08
C ALA A 37 -12.11 12.15 -14.14
N ILE A 38 -13.15 11.32 -14.26
CA ILE A 38 -13.30 10.08 -13.48
C ILE A 38 -12.16 9.09 -13.79
N ILE A 39 -11.84 8.88 -15.07
CA ILE A 39 -10.75 7.98 -15.49
C ILE A 39 -9.41 8.51 -14.98
N MET A 40 -9.10 9.79 -15.20
CA MET A 40 -7.83 10.41 -14.78
C MET A 40 -7.64 10.32 -13.26
N THR A 41 -8.68 10.62 -12.48
CA THR A 41 -8.64 10.51 -11.02
C THR A 41 -8.42 9.06 -10.57
N SER A 42 -9.15 8.12 -11.17
CA SER A 42 -9.04 6.68 -10.85
C SER A 42 -7.66 6.11 -11.20
N VAL A 43 -7.08 6.54 -12.32
CA VAL A 43 -5.73 6.16 -12.74
C VAL A 43 -4.68 6.77 -11.81
N SER A 44 -4.81 8.04 -11.41
CA SER A 44 -3.87 8.67 -10.46
C SER A 44 -3.85 7.93 -9.12
N VAL A 45 -5.02 7.75 -8.50
CA VAL A 45 -5.16 7.04 -7.21
C VAL A 45 -4.70 5.58 -7.34
N GLY A 46 -4.99 4.95 -8.49
CA GLY A 46 -4.55 3.58 -8.80
C GLY A 46 -3.03 3.47 -8.90
N ILE A 47 -2.35 4.42 -9.54
CA ILE A 47 -0.88 4.46 -9.64
C ILE A 47 -0.26 4.67 -8.25
N ASP A 48 -0.72 5.66 -7.49
CA ASP A 48 -0.19 5.94 -6.14
C ASP A 48 -0.35 4.72 -5.21
N GLY A 49 -1.52 4.08 -5.24
CA GLY A 49 -1.78 2.85 -4.49
C GLY A 49 -0.96 1.64 -4.99
N TYR A 50 -0.76 1.50 -6.29
CA TYR A 50 0.02 0.42 -6.88
C TYR A 50 1.52 0.54 -6.57
N VAL A 51 2.07 1.75 -6.60
CA VAL A 51 3.45 2.04 -6.19
C VAL A 51 3.65 1.67 -4.71
N TYR A 52 2.73 2.09 -3.82
CA TYR A 52 2.79 1.71 -2.41
C TYR A 52 2.72 0.18 -2.21
N TYR A 53 1.82 -0.51 -2.92
CA TYR A 53 1.70 -1.96 -2.88
C TYR A 53 3.00 -2.66 -3.34
N LEU A 54 3.60 -2.22 -4.44
CA LEU A 54 4.87 -2.75 -4.92
C LEU A 54 6.01 -2.53 -3.91
N MET A 55 6.11 -1.35 -3.31
CA MET A 55 7.12 -1.08 -2.27
C MET A 55 6.95 -1.98 -1.05
N GLY A 56 5.71 -2.26 -0.63
CA GLY A 56 5.40 -3.23 0.43
C GLY A 56 5.80 -4.66 0.05
N MET A 57 5.45 -5.10 -1.16
CA MET A 57 5.80 -6.42 -1.68
C MET A 57 7.31 -6.61 -1.75
N VAL A 58 8.04 -5.68 -2.37
CA VAL A 58 9.52 -5.69 -2.44
C VAL A 58 10.13 -5.70 -1.04
N SER A 59 9.62 -4.90 -0.11
CA SER A 59 10.12 -4.88 1.28
C SER A 59 9.95 -6.23 1.99
N SER A 60 8.84 -6.94 1.75
CA SER A 60 8.62 -8.28 2.31
C SER A 60 9.52 -9.33 1.64
N GLN A 61 9.68 -9.28 0.32
CA GLN A 61 10.57 -10.17 -0.43
C GLN A 61 12.03 -9.97 -0.04
N LEU A 62 12.48 -8.73 0.18
CA LEU A 62 13.82 -8.42 0.68
C LEU A 62 14.05 -8.98 2.09
N LYS A 63 13.05 -8.92 2.99
CA LYS A 63 13.14 -9.57 4.31
C LYS A 63 13.23 -11.09 4.20
N ILE A 64 12.46 -11.71 3.32
CA ILE A 64 12.50 -13.16 3.06
C ILE A 64 13.85 -13.56 2.46
N LEU A 65 14.37 -12.78 1.51
CA LEU A 65 15.69 -12.98 0.90
C LEU A 65 16.80 -12.83 1.94
N GLY A 66 16.73 -11.79 2.78
CA GLY A 66 17.65 -11.58 3.90
C GLY A 66 17.65 -12.75 4.87
N ASN A 67 16.49 -13.22 5.31
CA ASN A 67 16.37 -14.40 6.19
C ASN A 67 16.84 -15.70 5.52
N ARG A 68 16.68 -15.84 4.20
CA ARG A 68 17.24 -16.99 3.44
C ARG A 68 18.75 -16.91 3.31
N LEU A 69 19.30 -15.73 3.06
CA LEU A 69 20.74 -15.50 2.95
C LEU A 69 21.43 -15.63 4.31
N GLU A 70 20.80 -15.11 5.37
CA GLU A 70 21.19 -15.37 6.75
C GLU A 70 21.09 -16.87 7.05
N LYS A 71 20.03 -17.58 6.63
CA LYS A 71 19.98 -19.03 6.82
C LYS A 71 21.05 -19.78 6.01
N LEU A 72 21.47 -19.32 4.83
CA LEU A 72 22.53 -19.93 4.00
C LEU A 72 23.92 -19.70 4.60
N GLY A 73 24.33 -18.45 4.79
CA GLY A 73 25.61 -18.13 5.43
C GLY A 73 25.65 -18.52 6.90
N SER A 74 24.49 -18.53 7.56
CA SER A 74 24.38 -19.21 8.83
C SER A 74 24.48 -20.71 8.64
N GLU A 75 23.90 -21.44 7.68
CA GLU A 75 24.01 -22.91 7.60
C GLU A 75 25.47 -23.40 7.46
N GLU A 76 26.41 -22.53 7.05
CA GLU A 76 27.88 -22.71 7.11
C GLU A 76 28.49 -22.48 8.52
N VAL A 77 27.83 -21.70 9.38
CA VAL A 77 28.19 -21.28 10.76
C VAL A 77 27.32 -21.94 11.86
N LEU A 78 26.16 -22.50 11.48
CA LEU A 78 25.03 -22.93 12.30
C LEU A 78 25.32 -24.27 12.99
N GLY A 79 26.22 -25.06 12.40
CA GLY A 79 26.84 -26.21 13.07
C GLY A 79 27.61 -25.82 14.33
N GLY A 80 28.10 -24.58 14.43
CA GLY A 80 28.64 -24.01 15.67
C GLY A 80 27.56 -23.39 16.56
N ASN A 81 26.79 -22.44 16.02
CA ASN A 81 25.95 -21.56 16.84
C ASN A 81 24.56 -22.13 17.25
N LEU A 82 24.08 -23.25 16.68
CA LEU A 82 22.80 -23.85 17.13
C LEU A 82 22.85 -24.36 18.56
N VAL A 83 23.98 -24.93 18.96
CA VAL A 83 24.15 -25.53 20.30
C VAL A 83 23.94 -24.45 21.35
N GLU A 84 24.69 -23.35 21.24
CA GLU A 84 24.65 -22.21 22.16
C GLU A 84 23.27 -21.50 22.17
N LYS A 85 22.65 -21.31 20.99
CA LYS A 85 21.33 -20.67 20.88
C LYS A 85 20.20 -21.57 21.41
N THR A 86 20.38 -22.88 21.44
CA THR A 86 19.40 -23.82 22.03
C THR A 86 19.44 -23.79 23.55
N GLU A 87 20.62 -23.80 24.16
CA GLU A 87 20.78 -23.66 25.62
C GLU A 87 20.21 -22.35 26.16
N THR A 88 20.58 -21.22 25.53
CA THR A 88 20.10 -19.89 25.97
C THR A 88 18.59 -19.73 25.85
N ASN A 89 17.96 -20.26 24.79
CA ASN A 89 16.50 -20.26 24.66
C ASN A 89 15.80 -21.15 25.71
N HIS A 90 16.40 -22.28 26.07
CA HIS A 90 15.87 -23.15 27.13
C HIS A 90 15.95 -22.47 28.52
N LEU A 91 17.09 -21.84 28.84
CA LEU A 91 17.27 -21.07 30.08
C LEU A 91 16.27 -19.91 30.19
N ASN A 92 16.09 -19.13 29.12
CA ASN A 92 15.16 -18.01 29.10
C ASN A 92 13.70 -18.45 29.27
N ARG A 93 13.28 -19.57 28.64
CA ARG A 93 11.95 -20.16 28.87
C ARG A 93 11.74 -20.60 30.32
N ASN A 94 12.76 -21.14 30.98
CA ASN A 94 12.65 -21.58 32.37
C ASN A 94 12.58 -20.40 33.35
N LYS A 95 13.35 -19.33 33.13
CA LYS A 95 13.21 -18.08 33.90
C LYS A 95 11.83 -17.43 33.72
N LEU A 96 11.30 -17.40 32.50
CA LEU A 96 9.96 -16.86 32.24
C LEU A 96 8.87 -17.68 32.96
N LYS A 97 8.96 -19.02 32.94
CA LYS A 97 8.04 -19.90 33.69
C LYS A 97 8.11 -19.67 35.20
N LEU A 98 9.30 -19.46 35.77
CA LEU A 98 9.47 -19.18 37.19
C LEU A 98 8.79 -17.85 37.55
N CYS A 99 9.07 -16.78 36.81
CA CYS A 99 8.48 -15.46 37.04
C CYS A 99 6.95 -15.45 36.93
N ILE A 100 6.37 -16.22 36.00
CA ILE A 100 4.90 -16.40 35.89
C ILE A 100 4.35 -17.12 37.13
N LYS A 101 5.04 -18.17 37.60
CA LYS A 101 4.61 -18.95 38.76
C LYS A 101 4.68 -18.14 40.06
N GLU A 102 5.75 -17.38 40.26
CA GLU A 102 5.90 -16.47 41.40
C GLU A 102 4.80 -15.40 41.39
N HIS A 103 4.46 -14.84 40.22
CA HIS A 103 3.38 -13.87 40.11
C HIS A 103 1.98 -14.46 40.41
N GLN A 104 1.77 -15.76 40.19
CA GLN A 104 0.54 -16.47 40.59
C GLN A 104 0.48 -16.86 42.07
N ASP A 105 1.60 -16.88 42.80
CA ASP A 105 1.66 -17.28 44.22
C ASP A 105 1.44 -16.08 45.17
N ILE A 106 1.49 -14.86 44.62
CA ILE A 106 1.33 -13.58 45.32
C ILE A 106 -0.12 -13.04 45.26
N LEU A 107 -1.01 -13.70 44.50
CA LEU A 107 -2.34 -13.20 44.09
C LEU A 107 -3.47 -14.16 44.47
#